data_AF-A0A485N7J6-F1
#
_entry.id   AF-A0A485N7J6-F1
#
_cell.length_a   1.000
_cell.length_b   1.000
_cell.length_c   1.000
_cell.angle_alpha   90.00
_cell.angle_beta   90.00
_cell.angle_gamma   90.00
#
_symmetry.space_group_name_H-M   'P 1'
#
loop_
_entity.id
_entity.type
_entity.pdbx_description
1 polymer ?
#
loop_
_entity_poly.entity_id
_entity_poly.type
_entity_poly.pdbx_seq_one_letter_code
_entity_poly.pdbx_strand_id
1 'polypeptide(L)'
;MEQHIVHLERDIKKFPETENRHDKFVEKMTISFIYLKSYSFTKSARDQYEKLFTMHNNMLKLYENLGEYFIFDSKTVSIEEFFGDISNFRTLFLEAVKENNKRKEMEEKTRRAKLAKEKAEQEKLERQKKKKQLIDINKEGDETGVMDNLLEALQSGAAFRDRRKRIPRNQVRYLFICLHISKNFCFYFVFSVMVNHPCATRANPRSAT
;
A
#
# COMPACT_ATOMS: atom_id res chain seq x y z
N MET A 1 26.80 5.65 28.12
CA MET A 1 26.82 4.21 28.47
C MET A 1 28.23 3.74 28.81
N GLU A 2 29.20 3.93 27.91
CA GLU A 2 30.62 3.61 28.15
C GLU A 2 31.17 4.24 29.44
N GLN A 3 30.91 5.53 29.67
CA GLN A 3 31.34 6.23 30.89
C GLN A 3 30.81 5.59 32.19
N HIS A 4 29.61 5.01 32.16
CA HIS A 4 29.03 4.34 33.33
C HIS A 4 29.73 3.00 33.60
N ILE A 5 30.06 2.25 32.54
CA ILE A 5 30.84 1.00 32.65
C ILE A 5 32.24 1.30 33.20
N VAL A 6 32.90 2.34 32.68
CA VAL A 6 34.22 2.78 33.15
C VAL A 6 34.19 3.27 34.59
N HIS A 7 33.13 3.97 35.01
CA HIS A 7 32.98 4.41 36.39
C HIS A 7 32.80 3.22 37.35
N LEU A 8 31.91 2.28 37.00
CA LEU A 8 31.71 1.03 37.74
C LEU A 8 33.03 0.26 37.94
N GLU A 9 33.80 0.07 36.86
CA GLU A 9 35.10 -0.60 36.94
C GLU A 9 36.11 0.11 37.83
N ARG A 10 36.10 1.45 37.80
CA ARG A 10 36.97 2.28 38.62
C ARG A 10 36.59 2.17 40.10
N ASP A 11 35.30 2.19 40.41
CA ASP A 11 34.79 2.13 41.77
C ASP A 11 35.04 0.75 42.39
N ILE A 12 34.93 -0.31 41.58
CA ILE A 12 35.31 -1.67 41.96
C ILE A 12 36.81 -1.75 42.27
N LYS A 13 37.68 -1.09 41.47
CA LYS A 13 39.14 -1.11 41.66
C LYS A 13 39.63 -0.26 42.84
N LYS A 14 38.90 0.81 43.20
CA LYS A 14 39.31 1.78 44.22
C LYS A 14 38.70 1.53 45.59
N PHE A 15 38.02 0.40 45.78
CA PHE A 15 37.36 0.12 47.03
C PHE A 15 38.39 -0.04 48.17
N PRO A 16 38.34 0.77 49.24
CA PRO A 16 39.34 0.74 50.31
C PRO A 16 39.26 -0.56 51.11
N GLU A 17 40.41 -1.07 51.57
CA GLU A 17 40.46 -2.17 52.52
C GLU A 17 40.15 -1.64 53.94
N THR A 18 39.27 -2.33 54.66
CA THR A 18 38.72 -1.89 55.95
C THR A 18 39.26 -2.75 57.10
N GLU A 19 39.86 -2.15 58.13
CA GLU A 19 40.39 -2.85 59.32
C GLU A 19 39.33 -3.25 60.37
N ASN A 20 38.07 -2.92 60.13
CA ASN A 20 37.00 -3.11 61.09
C ASN A 20 36.55 -4.59 61.12
N ARG A 21 36.61 -5.25 62.29
CA ARG A 21 36.27 -6.67 62.47
C ARG A 21 34.80 -7.01 62.17
N HIS A 22 33.91 -6.02 62.11
CA HIS A 22 32.51 -6.19 61.69
C HIS A 22 32.28 -5.84 60.22
N ASP A 23 33.29 -5.27 59.57
CA ASP A 23 33.25 -4.92 58.16
C ASP A 23 33.58 -6.15 57.30
N LYS A 24 32.54 -6.95 57.10
CA LYS A 24 32.58 -8.09 56.18
C LYS A 24 32.41 -7.65 54.73
N PHE A 25 32.46 -6.35 54.41
CA PHE A 25 32.33 -5.88 53.05
C PHE A 25 33.51 -6.36 52.23
N VAL A 26 34.74 -6.14 52.68
CA VAL A 26 35.94 -6.67 52.03
C VAL A 26 35.98 -8.19 52.15
N GLU A 27 35.67 -8.82 53.28
CA GLU A 27 35.66 -10.29 53.35
C GLU A 27 34.62 -10.95 52.41
N LYS A 28 33.38 -10.44 52.31
CA LYS A 28 32.35 -10.98 51.39
C LYS A 28 32.50 -10.49 49.95
N MET A 29 33.01 -9.28 49.71
CA MET A 29 33.25 -8.72 48.37
C MET A 29 34.56 -9.22 47.76
N THR A 30 35.59 -9.49 48.57
CA THR A 30 36.91 -10.03 48.18
C THR A 30 36.91 -11.55 48.08
N ILE A 31 35.96 -12.27 48.71
CA ILE A 31 35.72 -13.67 48.33
C ILE A 31 35.39 -13.70 46.84
N SER A 32 36.32 -14.34 46.11
CA SER A 32 36.41 -14.61 44.68
C SER A 32 35.08 -14.62 43.91
N PHE A 33 33.96 -15.03 44.52
CA PHE A 33 32.61 -15.06 43.95
C PHE A 33 31.98 -13.67 43.64
N ILE A 34 32.24 -12.61 44.42
CA ILE A 34 31.71 -11.25 44.14
C ILE A 34 32.60 -10.50 43.14
N TYR A 35 33.93 -10.59 43.27
CA TYR A 35 34.83 -10.14 42.21
C TYR A 35 34.56 -10.89 40.89
N LEU A 36 34.32 -12.21 40.89
CA LEU A 36 33.95 -12.94 39.66
C LEU A 36 32.63 -12.45 39.09
N LYS A 37 31.60 -12.22 39.92
CA LYS A 37 30.28 -11.76 39.44
C LYS A 37 30.31 -10.33 38.92
N SER A 38 31.05 -9.44 39.59
CA SER A 38 31.22 -8.05 39.18
C SER A 38 32.09 -7.96 37.92
N TYR A 39 33.15 -8.76 37.84
CA TYR A 39 34.00 -8.91 36.66
C TYR A 39 33.24 -9.54 35.48
N SER A 40 32.41 -10.57 35.73
CA SER A 40 31.58 -11.20 34.69
C SER A 40 30.49 -10.25 34.20
N PHE A 41 29.92 -9.44 35.10
CA PHE A 41 28.92 -8.43 34.74
C PHE A 41 29.54 -7.29 33.92
N THR A 42 30.65 -6.70 34.39
CA THR A 42 31.36 -5.62 33.67
C THR A 42 31.89 -6.10 32.32
N LYS A 43 32.43 -7.32 32.25
CA LYS A 43 32.84 -7.95 30.99
C LYS A 43 31.65 -8.17 30.03
N SER A 44 30.55 -8.74 30.52
CA SER A 44 29.33 -8.93 29.71
C SER A 44 28.76 -7.60 29.22
N ALA A 45 28.75 -6.57 30.08
CA ALA A 45 28.31 -5.23 29.73
C ALA A 45 29.21 -4.59 28.65
N ARG A 46 30.54 -4.77 28.72
CA ARG A 46 31.46 -4.36 27.66
C ARG A 46 31.19 -5.10 26.36
N ASP A 47 31.08 -6.42 26.38
CA ASP A 47 30.84 -7.22 25.19
C ASP A 47 29.52 -6.80 24.50
N GLN A 48 28.48 -6.48 25.26
CA GLN A 48 27.22 -5.97 24.72
C GLN A 48 27.37 -4.55 24.18
N TYR A 49 28.09 -3.67 24.89
CA TYR A 49 28.36 -2.31 24.44
C TYR A 49 29.15 -2.30 23.12
N GLU A 50 30.20 -3.11 22.99
CA GLU A 50 31.01 -3.20 21.77
C GLU A 50 30.18 -3.64 20.56
N LYS A 51 29.28 -4.61 20.74
CA LYS A 51 28.32 -5.02 19.70
C LYS A 51 27.42 -3.86 19.29
N LEU A 52 26.81 -3.18 20.26
CA LEU A 52 25.93 -2.05 19.99
C LEU A 52 26.67 -0.90 19.32
N PHE A 53 27.89 -0.61 19.74
CA PHE A 53 28.76 0.39 19.15
C PHE A 53 29.11 0.06 17.69
N THR A 54 29.44 -1.20 17.42
CA THR A 54 29.68 -1.68 16.06
C THR A 54 28.44 -1.52 15.18
N MET A 55 27.27 -1.92 15.68
CA MET A 55 26.00 -1.75 14.96
C MET A 55 25.67 -0.28 14.69
N HIS A 56 25.89 0.60 15.67
CA HIS A 56 25.69 2.04 15.52
C HIS A 56 26.62 2.64 14.46
N ASN A 57 27.90 2.30 14.46
CA ASN A 57 28.84 2.78 13.45
C ASN A 57 28.49 2.26 12.05
N ASN A 58 28.02 1.01 11.95
CA ASN A 58 27.54 0.46 10.68
C ASN A 58 26.30 1.23 10.20
N MET A 59 25.35 1.54 11.09
CA MET A 59 24.17 2.35 10.77
C MET A 59 24.56 3.73 10.25
N LEU A 60 25.48 4.44 10.92
CA LEU A 60 25.96 5.76 10.48
C LEU A 60 26.61 5.70 9.10
N LYS A 61 27.48 4.71 8.85
CA LYS A 61 28.11 4.52 7.53
C LYS A 61 27.08 4.29 6.42
N LEU A 62 26.05 3.49 6.68
CA LEU A 62 24.98 3.28 5.70
C LEU A 62 24.22 4.58 5.42
N TYR A 63 24.03 5.43 6.43
CA TYR A 63 23.41 6.73 6.26
C TYR A 63 24.30 7.71 5.46
N GLU A 64 25.60 7.73 5.70
CA GLU A 64 26.56 8.50 4.89
C GLU A 64 26.56 8.04 3.43
N ASN A 65 26.56 6.73 3.18
CA ASN A 65 26.46 6.16 1.83
C ASN A 65 25.15 6.58 1.12
N LEU A 66 24.04 6.68 1.85
CA LEU A 66 22.79 7.21 1.32
C LEU A 66 22.91 8.69 0.96
N GLY A 67 23.60 9.48 1.77
CA GLY A 67 23.95 10.87 1.49
C GLY A 67 24.72 11.01 0.18
N GLU A 68 25.73 10.17 -0.05
CA GLU A 68 26.48 10.13 -1.31
C GLU A 68 25.62 9.70 -2.49
N TYR A 69 24.78 8.68 -2.31
CA TYR A 69 23.94 8.12 -3.37
C TYR A 69 22.82 9.07 -3.82
N PHE A 70 22.15 9.73 -2.87
CA PHE A 70 21.07 10.69 -3.13
C PHE A 70 21.54 12.15 -3.20
N ILE A 71 22.84 12.39 -3.02
CA ILE A 71 23.50 13.70 -3.10
C ILE A 71 22.89 14.70 -2.09
N PHE A 72 22.92 14.36 -0.81
CA PHE A 72 22.58 15.26 0.29
C PHE A 72 23.62 15.19 1.42
N ASP A 73 23.70 16.24 2.23
CA ASP A 73 24.64 16.29 3.36
C ASP A 73 24.04 15.59 4.59
N SER A 74 24.56 14.39 4.90
CA SER A 74 24.17 13.56 6.04
C SER A 74 24.46 14.18 7.41
N LYS A 75 25.21 15.30 7.48
CA LYS A 75 25.43 16.06 8.72
C LYS A 75 24.38 17.13 8.93
N THR A 76 23.78 17.62 7.85
CA THR A 76 22.76 18.68 7.91
C THR A 76 21.38 18.11 8.16
N VAL A 77 21.07 16.97 7.55
CA VAL A 77 19.79 16.27 7.72
C VAL A 77 19.99 15.17 8.75
N SER A 78 19.11 15.10 9.74
CA SER A 78 19.14 14.00 10.70
C SER A 78 18.54 12.73 10.11
N ILE A 79 18.95 11.56 10.63
CA ILE A 79 18.41 10.25 10.21
C ILE A 79 16.88 10.22 10.37
N GLU A 80 16.38 10.78 11.48
CA GLU A 80 14.95 10.81 11.82
C GLU A 80 14.15 11.68 10.84
N GLU A 81 14.68 12.85 10.48
CA GLU A 81 14.06 13.75 9.51
C GLU A 81 14.03 13.14 8.12
N PHE A 82 15.16 12.58 7.65
CA PHE A 82 15.26 11.95 6.34
C PHE A 82 14.24 10.80 6.17
N PHE A 83 14.16 9.88 7.13
CA PHE A 83 13.20 8.78 7.06
C PHE A 83 11.76 9.22 7.35
N GLY A 84 11.57 10.29 8.12
CA GLY A 84 10.29 10.96 8.30
C GLY A 84 9.74 11.47 6.97
N ASP A 85 10.55 12.20 6.20
CA ASP A 85 10.19 12.73 4.89
C ASP A 85 9.90 11.62 3.88
N ILE A 86 10.71 10.56 3.83
CA ILE A 86 10.46 9.39 2.97
C ILE A 86 9.13 8.71 3.34
N SER A 87 8.84 8.55 4.63
CA SER A 87 7.60 7.94 5.11
C SER A 87 6.38 8.78 4.71
N ASN A 88 6.48 10.10 4.86
CA ASN A 88 5.46 11.05 4.44
C ASN A 88 5.26 11.00 2.92
N PHE A 89 6.34 11.05 2.14
CA PHE A 89 6.30 10.93 0.69
C PHE A 89 5.61 9.64 0.24
N ARG A 90 5.96 8.49 0.84
CA ARG A 90 5.32 7.20 0.54
C ARG A 90 3.81 7.25 0.80
N THR A 91 3.41 7.83 1.91
CA THR A 91 1.99 7.95 2.29
C THR A 91 1.23 8.80 1.28
N LEU A 92 1.74 10.00 0.98
CA LEU A 92 1.16 10.92 -0.01
C LEU A 92 1.10 10.29 -1.41
N PHE A 93 2.13 9.56 -1.81
CA PHE A 93 2.17 8.88 -3.10
C PHE A 93 1.07 7.81 -3.20
N LEU A 94 0.89 6.99 -2.17
CA LEU A 94 -0.15 5.96 -2.15
C LEU A 94 -1.56 6.55 -2.15
N GLU A 95 -1.76 7.66 -1.44
CA GLU A 95 -3.02 8.42 -1.48
C GLU A 95 -3.29 8.99 -2.88
N ALA A 96 -2.30 9.62 -3.51
CA ALA A 96 -2.41 10.14 -4.87
C ALA A 96 -2.73 9.03 -5.89
N VAL A 97 -2.12 7.84 -5.76
CA VAL A 97 -2.46 6.68 -6.60
C VAL A 97 -3.92 6.27 -6.44
N LYS A 98 -4.41 6.21 -5.19
CA LYS A 98 -5.81 5.88 -4.90
C LYS A 98 -6.78 6.93 -5.47
N GLU A 99 -6.47 8.21 -5.32
CA GLU A 99 -7.28 9.30 -5.86
C GLU A 99 -7.29 9.32 -7.39
N ASN A 100 -6.14 9.08 -8.02
CA ASN A 100 -6.03 8.98 -9.47
C ASN A 100 -6.89 7.85 -10.03
N ASN A 101 -6.92 6.70 -9.36
CA ASN A 101 -7.79 5.58 -9.75
C ASN A 101 -9.27 5.95 -9.59
N LYS A 102 -9.65 6.56 -8.46
CA LYS A 102 -11.02 7.02 -8.21
C LYS A 102 -11.47 8.05 -9.25
N ARG A 103 -10.59 8.98 -9.64
CA ARG A 103 -10.85 9.98 -10.69
C ARG A 103 -11.11 9.31 -12.04
N LYS A 104 -10.24 8.37 -12.46
CA LYS A 104 -10.41 7.61 -13.71
C LYS A 104 -11.74 6.83 -13.75
N GLU A 105 -12.12 6.18 -12.64
CA GLU A 105 -13.40 5.47 -12.54
C GLU A 105 -14.61 6.42 -12.67
N MET A 106 -14.53 7.59 -12.04
CA MET A 106 -15.60 8.58 -12.09
C MET A 106 -15.75 9.20 -13.48
N GLU A 107 -14.64 9.49 -14.15
CA GLU A 107 -14.62 9.99 -15.53
C GLU A 107 -15.25 8.99 -16.49
N GLU A 108 -14.88 7.70 -16.40
CA GLU A 108 -15.46 6.65 -17.25
C GLU A 108 -16.96 6.45 -16.96
N LYS A 109 -17.37 6.50 -15.69
CA LYS A 109 -18.79 6.45 -15.32
C LYS A 109 -19.57 7.63 -15.90
N THR A 110 -18.99 8.83 -15.85
CA THR A 110 -19.61 10.06 -16.38
C THR A 110 -19.70 10.01 -17.90
N ARG A 111 -18.65 9.55 -18.58
CA ARG A 111 -18.61 9.36 -20.03
C ARG A 111 -19.70 8.38 -20.50
N ARG A 112 -19.84 7.24 -19.81
CA ARG A 112 -20.89 6.26 -20.11
C ARG A 112 -22.29 6.81 -19.90
N ALA A 113 -22.51 7.57 -18.82
CA ALA A 113 -23.79 8.20 -18.55
C ALA A 113 -24.18 9.24 -19.61
N LYS A 114 -23.22 10.06 -20.08
CA LYS A 114 -23.44 11.03 -21.17
C LYS A 114 -23.83 10.33 -22.48
N LEU A 115 -23.05 9.33 -22.90
CA LEU A 115 -23.33 8.56 -24.12
C LEU A 115 -24.70 7.86 -24.08
N ALA A 116 -25.10 7.34 -22.91
CA ALA A 116 -26.41 6.72 -22.74
C ALA A 116 -27.56 7.73 -22.85
N LYS A 117 -27.39 8.95 -22.30
CA LYS A 117 -28.37 10.03 -22.42
C LYS A 117 -28.52 10.52 -23.86
N GLU A 118 -27.41 10.80 -24.53
CA GLU A 118 -27.41 11.24 -25.94
C GLU A 118 -28.07 10.20 -26.84
N LYS A 119 -27.76 8.91 -26.65
CA LYS A 119 -28.39 7.82 -27.41
C LYS A 119 -29.90 7.72 -27.15
N ALA A 120 -30.34 7.88 -25.90
CA ALA A 120 -31.76 7.85 -25.55
C ALA A 120 -32.52 9.05 -26.14
N GLU A 121 -31.90 10.23 -26.18
CA GLU A 121 -32.47 11.42 -26.81
C GLU A 121 -32.58 11.27 -28.33
N GLN A 122 -31.54 10.74 -28.98
CA GLN A 122 -31.58 10.43 -30.42
C GLN A 122 -32.69 9.42 -30.76
N GLU A 123 -32.80 8.32 -30.01
CA GLU A 123 -33.84 7.31 -30.23
C GLU A 123 -35.25 7.89 -30.01
N LYS A 124 -35.44 8.76 -29.02
CA LYS A 124 -36.72 9.47 -28.79
C LYS A 124 -37.06 10.38 -29.98
N LEU A 125 -36.09 11.13 -30.50
CA LEU A 125 -36.29 12.02 -31.64
C LEU A 125 -36.64 11.23 -32.92
N GLU A 126 -35.95 10.11 -33.17
CA GLU A 126 -36.24 9.21 -34.29
C GLU A 126 -37.65 8.60 -34.21
N ARG A 127 -38.06 8.15 -33.03
CA ARG A 127 -39.43 7.64 -32.81
C ARG A 127 -40.48 8.71 -33.04
N GLN A 128 -40.22 9.95 -32.60
CA GLN A 128 -41.11 11.07 -32.88
C GLN A 128 -41.22 11.39 -34.37
N LYS A 129 -40.10 11.37 -35.12
CA LYS A 129 -40.10 11.55 -36.58
C LYS A 129 -40.88 10.44 -37.30
N LYS A 130 -40.65 9.17 -36.95
CA LYS A 130 -41.39 8.03 -37.51
C LYS A 130 -42.89 8.10 -37.21
N LYS A 131 -43.27 8.51 -35.99
CA LYS A 131 -44.68 8.72 -35.63
C LYS A 131 -45.32 9.86 -36.42
N LYS A 132 -44.60 10.97 -36.65
CA LYS A 132 -45.08 12.08 -37.49
C LYS A 132 -45.24 11.68 -38.96
N GLN A 133 -44.39 10.82 -39.50
CA GLN A 133 -44.56 10.29 -40.87
C GLN A 133 -45.80 9.41 -41.04
N LEU A 134 -46.22 8.70 -39.99
CA LEU A 134 -47.43 7.85 -40.00
C LEU A 134 -48.72 8.64 -39.73
N ILE A 135 -48.61 9.87 -39.25
CA ILE A 135 -49.73 10.72 -38.83
C ILE A 135 -49.52 12.10 -39.45
N ASP A 136 -49.83 12.24 -40.74
CA ASP A 136 -49.87 13.53 -41.44
C ASP A 136 -51.26 14.15 -41.27
N ILE A 137 -51.54 14.69 -40.08
CA ILE A 137 -52.82 15.37 -39.78
C ILE A 137 -52.83 16.83 -40.28
N ASN A 138 -51.67 17.38 -40.68
CA ASN A 138 -51.55 18.80 -41.02
C ASN A 138 -51.65 19.10 -42.53
N LYS A 139 -51.89 18.11 -43.39
CA LYS A 139 -52.34 18.35 -44.76
C LYS A 139 -53.86 18.26 -44.79
N GLU A 140 -54.50 19.42 -44.68
CA GLU A 140 -55.91 19.62 -45.01
C GLU A 140 -56.16 19.02 -46.41
N GLY A 141 -56.87 17.88 -46.50
CA GLY A 141 -57.25 17.34 -47.81
C GLY A 141 -57.79 15.90 -47.90
N ASP A 142 -57.27 14.92 -47.15
CA ASP A 142 -57.58 13.50 -47.40
C ASP A 142 -58.01 12.72 -46.14
N GLU A 143 -59.24 12.95 -45.67
CA GLU A 143 -59.81 12.21 -44.52
C GLU A 143 -60.18 10.75 -44.86
N THR A 144 -60.27 10.38 -46.14
CA THR A 144 -60.75 9.06 -46.59
C THR A 144 -59.70 7.93 -46.49
N GLY A 145 -58.42 8.24 -46.29
CA GLY A 145 -57.33 7.24 -46.25
C GLY A 145 -56.63 7.06 -44.90
N VAL A 146 -56.96 7.90 -43.91
CA VAL A 146 -56.30 7.88 -42.59
C VAL A 146 -56.70 6.64 -41.79
N MET A 147 -57.97 6.23 -41.89
CA MET A 147 -58.49 5.05 -41.18
C MET A 147 -57.89 3.73 -41.69
N ASP A 148 -57.74 3.59 -43.00
CA ASP A 148 -57.16 2.39 -43.60
C ASP A 148 -55.67 2.26 -43.28
N ASN A 149 -54.92 3.37 -43.31
CA ASN A 149 -53.53 3.42 -42.86
C ASN A 149 -53.38 3.06 -41.36
N LEU A 150 -54.34 3.49 -40.51
CA LEU A 150 -54.37 3.12 -39.09
C LEU A 150 -54.65 1.62 -38.89
N LEU A 151 -55.62 1.06 -39.61
CA LEU A 151 -55.98 -0.35 -39.54
C LEU A 151 -54.86 -1.24 -40.10
N GLU A 152 -54.22 -0.85 -41.20
CA GLU A 152 -53.08 -1.56 -41.77
C GLU A 152 -51.87 -1.54 -40.82
N ALA A 153 -51.61 -0.42 -40.14
CA ALA A 153 -50.55 -0.33 -39.12
C ALA A 153 -50.85 -1.19 -37.87
N LEU A 154 -52.12 -1.33 -37.49
CA LEU A 154 -52.56 -2.23 -36.41
C LEU A 154 -52.44 -3.70 -36.81
N GLN A 155 -52.86 -4.05 -38.02
CA GLN A 155 -52.85 -5.41 -38.55
C GLN A 155 -51.42 -5.91 -38.85
N SER A 156 -50.56 -5.06 -39.41
CA SER A 156 -49.13 -5.35 -39.64
C SER A 156 -48.29 -5.36 -38.35
N GLY A 157 -48.87 -4.95 -37.22
CA GLY A 157 -48.19 -4.85 -35.93
C GLY A 157 -47.21 -3.67 -35.83
N ALA A 158 -47.15 -2.80 -36.83
CA ALA A 158 -46.31 -1.60 -36.83
C ALA A 158 -46.73 -0.60 -35.72
N ALA A 159 -48.01 -0.55 -35.37
CA ALA A 159 -48.57 0.32 -34.33
C ALA A 159 -48.10 -0.01 -32.89
N PHE A 160 -47.57 -1.23 -32.65
CA PHE A 160 -47.24 -1.71 -31.30
C PHE A 160 -45.73 -1.85 -31.03
N ARG A 161 -44.87 -1.31 -31.90
CA ARG A 161 -43.40 -1.52 -31.87
C ARG A 161 -42.67 -1.02 -30.61
N ASP A 162 -43.37 -0.50 -29.59
CA ASP A 162 -42.75 0.18 -28.45
C ASP A 162 -42.98 -0.41 -27.04
N ARG A 163 -43.55 -1.61 -26.90
CA ARG A 163 -43.59 -2.29 -25.59
C ARG A 163 -42.65 -3.49 -25.53
N ARG A 164 -41.46 -3.25 -24.96
CA ARG A 164 -40.52 -4.23 -24.35
C ARG A 164 -39.51 -4.89 -25.29
N LYS A 165 -38.46 -4.16 -25.64
CA LYS A 165 -37.10 -4.74 -25.50
C LYS A 165 -36.62 -4.46 -24.07
N ARG A 166 -37.07 -5.27 -23.11
CA ARG A 166 -36.40 -5.33 -21.80
C ARG A 166 -35.01 -5.91 -22.05
N ILE A 167 -33.98 -5.14 -21.70
CA ILE A 167 -32.59 -5.60 -21.66
C ILE A 167 -32.53 -6.88 -20.78
N PRO A 168 -31.88 -7.96 -21.21
CA PRO A 168 -31.69 -9.13 -20.35
C PRO A 168 -30.89 -8.73 -19.10
N ARG A 169 -31.48 -8.95 -17.91
CA ARG A 169 -30.90 -8.59 -16.59
C ARG A 169 -29.61 -9.35 -16.21
N ASN A 170 -29.06 -10.20 -17.07
CA ASN A 170 -28.03 -11.17 -16.70
C ASN A 170 -26.56 -10.80 -17.02
N GLN A 171 -26.24 -9.59 -17.46
CA GLN A 171 -24.85 -9.20 -17.74
C GLN A 171 -24.09 -8.53 -16.58
N VAL A 172 -24.63 -8.53 -15.35
CA VAL A 172 -23.96 -7.92 -14.18
C VAL A 172 -23.07 -8.93 -13.41
N ARG A 173 -23.11 -10.23 -13.73
CA ARG A 173 -22.35 -11.24 -12.97
C ARG A 173 -20.91 -11.49 -13.45
N TYR A 174 -20.58 -11.20 -14.71
CA TYR A 174 -19.23 -11.44 -15.22
C TYR A 174 -18.21 -10.33 -14.88
N LEU A 175 -18.69 -9.12 -14.54
CA LEU A 175 -17.81 -8.01 -14.17
C LEU A 175 -17.32 -8.09 -12.70
N PHE A 176 -18.06 -8.78 -11.83
CA PHE A 176 -17.66 -8.96 -10.43
C PHE A 176 -16.59 -10.04 -10.24
N ILE A 177 -16.54 -11.04 -11.13
CA ILE A 177 -15.54 -12.12 -11.02
C ILE A 177 -14.17 -11.63 -11.54
N CYS A 178 -14.14 -10.76 -12.56
CA CYS A 178 -12.88 -10.15 -13.02
C CYS A 178 -12.25 -9.18 -12.00
N LEU A 179 -13.05 -8.49 -11.18
CA LEU A 179 -12.50 -7.57 -10.17
C LEU A 179 -11.89 -8.28 -8.95
N HIS A 180 -12.26 -9.55 -8.70
CA HIS A 180 -11.82 -10.30 -7.53
C HIS A 180 -10.52 -11.09 -7.78
N ILE A 181 -10.19 -11.37 -9.03
CA ILE A 181 -8.94 -12.06 -9.41
C ILE A 181 -7.76 -11.07 -9.45
N SER A 182 -7.98 -9.81 -9.81
CA SER A 182 -6.91 -8.79 -9.86
C SER A 182 -6.37 -8.37 -8.49
N LYS A 183 -7.20 -8.44 -7.43
CA LYS A 183 -6.78 -8.03 -6.07
C LYS A 183 -5.93 -9.07 -5.35
N ASN A 184 -6.12 -10.36 -5.66
CA ASN A 184 -5.36 -11.45 -5.01
C ASN A 184 -3.99 -11.69 -5.63
N PHE A 185 -3.80 -11.37 -6.92
CA PHE A 185 -2.51 -11.55 -7.59
C PHE A 185 -1.45 -10.53 -7.15
N CYS A 186 -1.87 -9.29 -6.85
CA CYS A 186 -0.95 -8.22 -6.42
C CYS A 186 -0.45 -8.42 -4.98
N PHE A 187 -1.28 -9.02 -4.11
CA PHE A 187 -0.89 -9.32 -2.73
C PHE A 187 0.13 -10.48 -2.67
N TYR A 188 -0.03 -11.51 -3.51
CA TYR A 188 0.92 -12.62 -3.58
C TYR A 188 2.29 -12.20 -4.16
N PHE A 189 2.33 -11.26 -5.11
CA PHE A 189 3.60 -10.83 -5.71
C PHE A 189 4.44 -9.99 -4.73
N VAL A 190 3.83 -9.06 -3.99
CA VAL A 190 4.56 -8.22 -3.03
C VAL A 190 4.98 -9.02 -1.79
N PHE A 191 4.15 -9.96 -1.32
CA PHE A 191 4.50 -10.82 -0.18
C PHE A 191 5.59 -11.84 -0.54
N SER A 192 5.61 -12.38 -1.78
CA SER A 192 6.67 -13.29 -2.22
C SER A 192 8.02 -12.59 -2.40
N VAL A 193 8.02 -11.34 -2.87
CA VAL A 193 9.25 -10.56 -3.06
C VAL A 193 9.85 -10.04 -1.75
N MET A 194 9.04 -9.79 -0.71
CA MET A 194 9.56 -9.39 0.61
C MET A 194 9.84 -10.55 1.59
N VAL A 195 9.23 -11.73 1.42
CA VAL A 195 9.40 -12.87 2.36
C VAL A 195 10.35 -13.95 1.83
N ASN A 196 10.58 -14.07 0.52
CA ASN A 196 11.49 -15.09 -0.06
C ASN A 196 12.76 -14.50 -0.68
N HIS A 197 13.47 -13.65 0.06
CA HIS A 197 14.92 -13.52 -0.14
C HIS A 197 15.63 -14.41 0.88
N PRO A 198 15.99 -15.66 0.52
CA PRO A 198 16.93 -16.41 1.31
C PRO A 198 18.28 -15.67 1.23
N CYS A 199 18.78 -15.23 2.38
CA CYS A 199 20.22 -15.15 2.59
C CYS A 199 20.80 -16.55 2.40
N ALA A 200 21.05 -16.93 1.15
CA ALA A 200 21.82 -18.11 0.79
C ALA A 200 23.25 -17.64 0.47
N THR A 201 24.05 -17.48 1.51
CA THR A 201 25.51 -17.54 1.37
C THR A 201 25.89 -18.90 0.81
N ARG A 202 26.40 -18.87 -0.42
CA ARG A 202 27.17 -19.88 -1.13
C ARG A 202 28.15 -20.61 -0.19
N ALA A 203 27.87 -21.88 0.12
CA ALA A 203 28.85 -22.82 0.66
C ALA A 203 29.58 -23.52 -0.51
N ASN A 204 30.90 -23.54 -0.42
CA ASN A 204 31.88 -24.06 -1.38
C ASN A 204 31.88 -25.60 -1.39
N PRO A 205 31.97 -26.29 -2.56
CA PRO A 205 32.07 -27.75 -2.60
C PRO A 205 33.54 -28.18 -2.58
N ARG A 206 34.09 -28.55 -1.41
CA ARG A 206 35.30 -29.38 -1.31
C ARG A 206 35.34 -30.17 0.00
N SER A 207 35.08 -31.48 -0.09
CA SER A 207 35.95 -32.56 0.41
C SER A 207 35.13 -33.85 0.58
N ALA A 208 35.20 -34.72 -0.43
CA ALA A 208 34.92 -36.14 -0.30
C ALA A 208 36.24 -36.86 -0.56
N THR A 209 36.90 -37.27 0.53
CA THR A 209 37.79 -38.43 0.70
C THR A 209 37.99 -38.58 2.20
#